data_AF-A0A3P8KQ17-F1
#
_entry.id   AF-A0A3P8KQ17-F1
#
_cell.length_a   1.000
_cell.length_b   1.000
_cell.length_c   1.000
_cell.angle_alpha   90.00
_cell.angle_beta   90.00
_cell.angle_gamma   90.00
#
_symmetry.space_group_name_H-M   'P 1'
#
loop_
_entity.id
_entity.type
_entity.pdbx_description
1 polymer ?
#
loop_
_entity_poly.entity_id
_entity_poly.type
_entity_poly.pdbx_seq_one_letter_code
_entity_poly.pdbx_strand_id
1 'polypeptide(L)'
;MSGNNINEPEVLTGHTGVICSTSIERIVTGRNAALTRIESLIRELDDISILTRDIGGGTAQEWGMREGHRYDCWFTEKLVKAMKAMTRNIDRRIWRELMNKSGMLSLMDAQARDEWHKSLDKDDIPAISEDNILSTFRQLHQSKEEVFERGVINVFKISVGITKPITPVILARRLSLTIW
;
A
#
# COMPACT_ATOMS: atom_id res chain seq x y z
N MET A 1 14.31 -37.85 -14.20
CA MET A 1 12.84 -38.03 -14.20
C MET A 1 12.24 -36.70 -13.80
N SER A 2 11.91 -35.87 -14.80
CA SER A 2 10.55 -35.40 -15.10
C SER A 2 9.94 -34.67 -13.89
N GLY A 3 9.88 -33.34 -13.86
CA GLY A 3 9.32 -32.47 -14.88
C GLY A 3 7.97 -31.97 -14.35
N ASN A 4 7.89 -30.67 -14.03
CA ASN A 4 6.74 -29.84 -14.37
C ASN A 4 7.07 -28.36 -14.17
N ASN A 5 7.27 -27.73 -15.32
CA ASN A 5 7.24 -26.32 -15.60
C ASN A 5 5.77 -25.86 -15.54
N ILE A 6 5.37 -25.08 -14.54
CA ILE A 6 4.15 -24.24 -14.57
C ILE A 6 4.41 -22.95 -13.78
N ASN A 7 4.22 -21.83 -14.49
CA ASN A 7 4.16 -20.43 -14.05
C ASN A 7 5.50 -19.70 -13.90
N GLU A 8 6.17 -19.52 -15.06
CA GLU A 8 6.93 -18.29 -15.29
C GLU A 8 6.07 -17.07 -14.91
N PRO A 9 6.56 -16.14 -14.07
CA PRO A 9 5.84 -14.90 -13.80
C PRO A 9 5.90 -14.03 -15.04
N GLU A 10 4.80 -13.96 -15.78
CA GLU A 10 4.67 -13.14 -16.97
C GLU A 10 4.73 -11.65 -16.60
N VAL A 11 5.97 -11.18 -16.69
CA VAL A 11 6.55 -9.85 -16.86
C VAL A 11 5.81 -8.64 -16.27
N LEU A 12 6.46 -8.07 -15.26
CA LEU A 12 6.47 -6.64 -14.94
C LEU A 12 7.06 -5.84 -16.12
N THR A 13 6.34 -5.65 -17.22
CA THR A 13 6.83 -4.78 -18.31
C THR A 13 6.46 -3.33 -18.06
N GLY A 14 7.49 -2.53 -17.76
CA GLY A 14 7.74 -1.25 -18.42
C GLY A 14 6.61 -0.22 -18.37
N HIS A 15 6.72 0.71 -17.42
CA HIS A 15 6.37 2.13 -17.59
C HIS A 15 5.02 2.48 -18.26
N THR A 16 3.93 1.70 -18.13
CA THR A 16 2.56 2.21 -18.38
C THR A 16 1.47 1.37 -17.71
N GLY A 17 0.97 1.86 -16.57
CA GLY A 17 -0.47 2.07 -16.33
C GLY A 17 -1.47 0.93 -16.13
N VAL A 18 -1.13 -0.36 -16.21
CA VAL A 18 -2.13 -1.44 -16.04
C VAL A 18 -1.73 -2.44 -14.97
N ILE A 19 -2.50 -2.51 -13.89
CA ILE A 19 -2.42 -3.62 -12.93
C ILE A 19 -3.22 -4.79 -13.50
N CYS A 20 -2.54 -5.89 -13.85
CA CYS A 20 -3.21 -7.08 -14.35
C CYS A 20 -4.01 -7.77 -13.23
N SER A 21 -5.21 -8.29 -13.56
CA SER A 21 -6.06 -9.04 -12.61
C SER A 21 -5.32 -10.24 -11.99
N THR A 22 -4.49 -10.94 -12.77
CA THR A 22 -3.60 -12.03 -12.30
C THR A 22 -2.61 -11.57 -11.21
N SER A 23 -2.18 -10.31 -11.27
CA SER A 23 -1.32 -9.72 -10.22
C SER A 23 -2.10 -9.39 -8.96
N ILE A 24 -3.36 -8.95 -9.07
CA ILE A 24 -4.24 -8.68 -7.93
C ILE A 24 -4.56 -9.96 -7.19
N GLU A 25 -4.98 -11.01 -7.91
CA GLU A 25 -5.30 -12.32 -7.34
C GLU A 25 -4.10 -12.89 -6.56
N ARG A 26 -2.90 -12.82 -7.15
CA ARG A 26 -1.66 -13.29 -6.50
C ARG A 26 -1.34 -12.50 -5.22
N ILE A 27 -1.54 -11.18 -5.23
CA ILE A 27 -1.32 -10.33 -4.06
C ILE A 27 -2.30 -10.68 -2.94
N VAL A 28 -3.60 -10.78 -3.25
CA VAL A 28 -4.65 -11.08 -2.27
C VAL A 28 -4.45 -12.48 -1.68
N THR A 29 -4.21 -13.47 -2.53
CA THR A 29 -3.96 -14.86 -2.10
C THR A 29 -2.70 -14.96 -1.24
N GLY A 30 -1.59 -14.34 -1.68
CA GLY A 30 -0.34 -14.32 -0.94
C GLY A 30 -0.46 -13.64 0.43
N ARG A 31 -1.17 -12.50 0.49
CA ARG A 31 -1.48 -11.78 1.73
C ARG A 31 -2.29 -12.64 2.69
N ASN A 32 -3.36 -13.28 2.22
CA ASN A 32 -4.21 -14.12 3.06
C ASN A 32 -3.46 -15.34 3.60
N ALA A 33 -2.70 -16.03 2.73
CA ALA A 33 -1.86 -17.16 3.14
C ALA A 33 -0.82 -16.75 4.20
N ALA A 34 -0.19 -15.58 4.05
CA ALA A 34 0.75 -15.06 5.02
C ALA A 34 0.08 -14.79 6.38
N LEU A 35 -1.10 -14.15 6.39
CA LEU A 35 -1.83 -13.87 7.62
C LEU A 35 -2.27 -15.13 8.36
N THR A 36 -2.74 -16.15 7.64
CA THR A 36 -3.07 -17.45 8.25
C THR A 36 -1.86 -18.09 8.95
N ARG A 37 -0.69 -18.01 8.32
CA ARG A 37 0.56 -18.52 8.92
C ARG A 37 1.01 -17.71 10.13
N ILE A 38 0.87 -16.38 10.07
CA ILE A 38 1.17 -15.49 11.19
C ILE A 38 0.25 -15.79 12.37
N GLU A 39 -1.04 -15.98 12.13
CA GLU A 39 -2.01 -16.32 13.18
C GLU A 39 -1.64 -17.63 13.87
N SER A 40 -1.30 -18.65 13.08
CA SER A 40 -0.87 -19.95 13.59
C SER A 40 0.40 -19.83 14.45
N LEU A 41 1.37 -19.04 13.98
CA LEU A 41 2.61 -18.78 14.72
C LEU A 41 2.37 -18.10 16.08
N ILE A 42 1.47 -17.12 16.14
CA ILE A 42 1.16 -16.42 17.40
C ILE A 42 0.49 -17.39 18.39
N ARG A 43 -0.41 -18.25 17.92
CA ARG A 43 -1.05 -19.27 18.78
C ARG A 43 -0.02 -20.26 19.31
N GLU A 44 0.85 -20.77 18.44
CA GLU A 44 1.90 -21.70 18.84
C GLU A 44 2.86 -21.08 19.87
N LEU A 45 3.20 -19.79 19.69
CA LEU A 45 4.02 -19.06 20.65
C LEU A 45 3.33 -18.88 22.02
N ASP A 46 2.01 -18.70 22.03
CA ASP A 46 1.21 -18.64 23.26
C ASP A 46 1.17 -20.01 23.96
N ASP A 47 0.97 -21.10 23.21
CA ASP A 47 1.00 -22.47 23.73
C ASP A 47 2.38 -22.80 24.34
N ILE A 48 3.47 -22.45 23.66
CA ILE A 48 4.83 -22.60 24.18
C ILE A 48 4.99 -21.77 25.47
N SER A 49 4.45 -20.55 25.51
CA SER A 49 4.52 -19.69 26.70
C SER A 49 3.77 -20.30 27.91
N ILE A 50 2.69 -21.04 27.67
CA ILE A 50 2.00 -21.81 28.71
C ILE A 50 2.91 -22.93 29.21
N LEU A 51 3.44 -23.76 28.32
CA LEU A 51 4.31 -24.88 28.66
C LEU A 51 5.55 -24.46 29.44
N THR A 52 6.23 -23.38 29.01
CA THR A 52 7.44 -22.90 29.68
C THR A 52 7.13 -22.27 31.02
N ARG A 53 6.01 -21.54 31.15
CA ARG A 53 5.59 -20.95 32.42
C ARG A 53 5.26 -22.02 33.45
N ASP A 54 4.61 -23.11 33.04
CA ASP A 54 4.17 -24.18 33.94
C ASP A 54 5.36 -24.93 34.58
N ILE A 55 6.54 -24.89 33.96
CA ILE A 55 7.80 -25.42 34.52
C ILE A 55 8.69 -24.34 35.17
N GLY A 56 8.19 -23.11 35.34
CA GLY A 56 8.94 -21.98 35.92
C GLY A 56 9.91 -21.28 34.98
N GLY A 57 9.87 -21.57 33.67
CA GLY A 57 10.72 -20.95 32.64
C GLY A 57 10.21 -19.62 32.08
N GLY A 58 9.08 -19.10 32.57
CA GLY A 58 8.49 -17.84 32.10
C GLY A 58 7.79 -17.94 30.75
N THR A 59 7.48 -16.79 30.15
CA THR A 59 6.71 -16.62 28.90
C THR A 59 7.58 -16.10 27.74
N ALA A 60 7.08 -16.14 26.50
CA ALA A 60 7.79 -15.62 25.33
C ALA A 60 8.28 -14.17 25.47
N GLN A 61 7.59 -13.34 26.25
CA GLN A 61 8.04 -11.97 26.52
C GLN A 61 9.32 -11.92 27.38
N GLU A 62 9.52 -12.90 28.24
CA GLU A 62 10.63 -12.95 29.20
C GLU A 62 11.87 -13.59 28.58
N TRP A 63 11.73 -14.69 27.85
CA TRP A 63 12.87 -15.39 27.23
C TRP A 63 13.11 -15.01 25.76
N GLY A 64 12.11 -14.50 25.05
CA GLY A 64 12.21 -14.14 23.63
C GLY A 64 12.80 -12.75 23.38
N MET A 65 12.92 -11.92 24.42
CA MET A 65 13.42 -10.55 24.34
C MET A 65 14.77 -10.42 25.06
N ARG A 66 15.70 -9.64 24.49
CA ARG A 66 16.95 -9.31 25.20
C ARG A 66 16.66 -8.45 26.44
N GLU A 67 17.40 -8.68 27.50
CA GLU A 67 17.32 -7.88 28.73
C GLU A 67 17.51 -6.38 28.44
N GLY A 68 16.68 -5.54 29.07
CA GLY A 68 16.68 -4.09 28.85
C GLY A 68 16.05 -3.62 27.53
N HIS A 69 15.64 -4.54 26.64
CA HIS A 69 15.10 -4.25 25.31
C HIS A 69 13.70 -4.83 25.11
N ARG A 70 12.80 -4.57 26.07
CA ARG A 70 11.37 -4.87 25.91
C ARG A 70 10.74 -3.85 24.96
N TYR A 71 10.88 -4.09 23.66
CA TYR A 71 10.10 -3.37 22.65
C TYR A 71 8.65 -3.87 22.68
N ASP A 72 7.71 -3.00 22.32
CA ASP A 72 6.32 -3.37 22.06
C ASP A 72 6.27 -4.32 20.84
N CYS A 73 6.42 -5.62 21.09
CA CYS A 73 6.41 -6.64 20.06
C CYS A 73 5.00 -7.19 19.86
N TRP A 74 4.51 -7.13 18.62
CA TRP A 74 3.19 -7.67 18.30
C TRP A 74 3.09 -9.19 18.48
N PHE A 75 4.20 -9.94 18.43
CA PHE A 75 4.18 -11.39 18.64
C PHE A 75 3.90 -11.80 20.08
N THR A 76 4.12 -10.90 21.06
CA THR A 76 3.86 -11.16 22.48
C THR A 76 2.56 -10.50 22.96
N GLU A 77 1.79 -9.90 22.05
CA GLU A 77 0.48 -9.32 22.32
C GLU A 77 -0.64 -10.33 22.16
N LYS A 78 -1.82 -10.03 22.73
CA LYS A 78 -3.01 -10.89 22.54
C LYS A 78 -3.31 -11.08 21.06
N LEU A 79 -3.64 -12.31 20.66
CA LEU A 79 -3.88 -12.72 19.27
C LEU A 79 -4.70 -11.71 18.46
N VAL A 80 -5.87 -11.32 18.99
CA VAL A 80 -6.78 -10.37 18.29
C VAL A 80 -6.12 -9.01 18.04
N LYS A 81 -5.40 -8.47 19.04
CA LYS A 81 -4.73 -7.17 18.94
C LYS A 81 -3.52 -7.24 17.99
N ALA A 82 -2.72 -8.30 18.12
CA ALA A 82 -1.58 -8.58 17.27
C ALA A 82 -1.99 -8.71 15.80
N MET A 83 -2.98 -9.57 15.52
CA MET A 83 -3.47 -9.82 14.16
C MET A 83 -4.04 -8.55 13.52
N LYS A 84 -4.80 -7.74 14.26
CA LYS A 84 -5.32 -6.46 13.76
C LYS A 84 -4.18 -5.51 13.35
N ALA A 85 -3.18 -5.35 14.22
CA ALA A 85 -2.05 -4.46 13.96
C ALA A 85 -1.16 -4.95 12.79
N MET A 86 -0.83 -6.25 12.75
CA MET A 86 -0.02 -6.85 11.70
C MET A 86 -0.73 -6.81 10.35
N THR A 87 -2.02 -7.14 10.31
CA THR A 87 -2.85 -7.05 9.10
C THR A 87 -2.83 -5.65 8.51
N ARG A 88 -3.09 -4.63 9.34
CA ARG A 88 -3.03 -3.22 8.94
C ARG A 88 -1.65 -2.84 8.40
N ASN A 89 -0.58 -3.26 9.07
CA ASN A 89 0.79 -2.93 8.64
C ASN A 89 1.16 -3.57 7.30
N ILE A 90 0.72 -4.80 7.06
CA ILE A 90 0.91 -5.51 5.79
C ILE A 90 0.09 -4.83 4.69
N ASP A 91 -1.20 -4.60 4.92
CA ASP A 91 -2.10 -3.98 3.95
C ASP A 91 -1.60 -2.59 3.56
N ARG A 92 -1.14 -1.79 4.53
CA ARG A 92 -0.52 -0.48 4.29
C ARG A 92 0.67 -0.56 3.35
N ARG A 93 1.55 -1.55 3.53
CA ARG A 93 2.73 -1.74 2.65
C ARG A 93 2.32 -2.17 1.25
N ILE A 94 1.33 -3.07 1.14
CA ILE A 94 0.79 -3.50 -0.15
C ILE A 94 0.18 -2.31 -0.91
N TRP A 95 -0.59 -1.45 -0.23
CA TRP A 95 -1.13 -0.24 -0.85
C TRP A 95 -0.06 0.71 -1.38
N ARG A 96 1.02 0.94 -0.62
CA ARG A 96 2.16 1.74 -1.10
C ARG A 96 2.76 1.15 -2.37
N GLU A 97 2.99 -0.17 -2.38
CA GLU A 97 3.54 -0.88 -3.53
C GLU A 97 2.63 -0.82 -4.76
N LEU A 98 1.32 -1.01 -4.58
CA LEU A 98 0.33 -0.92 -5.66
C LEU A 98 0.33 0.49 -6.29
N MET A 99 0.38 1.53 -5.46
CA MET A 99 0.41 2.92 -5.93
C MET A 99 1.73 3.30 -6.62
N ASN A 100 2.85 2.79 -6.13
CA ASN A 100 4.16 2.97 -6.76
C ASN A 100 4.19 2.29 -8.14
N LYS A 101 3.78 1.02 -8.22
CA LYS A 101 3.89 0.20 -9.44
C LYS A 101 2.91 0.59 -10.54
N SER A 102 1.73 1.11 -10.16
CA SER A 102 0.75 1.60 -11.12
C SER A 102 1.13 2.93 -11.78
N GLY A 103 2.12 3.65 -11.22
CA GLY A 103 2.46 5.00 -11.66
C GLY A 103 1.44 6.05 -11.20
N MET A 104 0.41 5.69 -10.44
CA MET A 104 -0.65 6.63 -10.02
C MET A 104 -0.09 7.81 -9.23
N LEU A 105 0.96 7.59 -8.42
CA LEU A 105 1.62 8.68 -7.68
C LEU A 105 2.27 9.71 -8.59
N SER A 106 2.74 9.34 -9.79
CA SER A 106 3.33 10.29 -10.74
C SER A 106 2.29 11.22 -11.40
N LEU A 107 1.01 10.84 -11.36
CA LEU A 107 -0.09 11.64 -11.88
C LEU A 107 -0.61 12.66 -10.85
N MET A 108 -0.22 12.51 -9.59
CA MET A 108 -0.68 13.33 -8.47
C MET A 108 0.22 14.54 -8.23
N ASP A 109 -0.39 15.69 -7.93
CA ASP A 109 0.33 16.84 -7.40
C ASP A 109 0.88 16.59 -5.98
N ALA A 110 1.67 17.53 -5.44
CA ALA A 110 2.27 17.38 -4.11
C ALA A 110 1.24 17.28 -2.98
N GLN A 111 0.11 17.98 -3.09
CA GLN A 111 -0.95 17.94 -2.09
C GLN A 111 -1.68 16.60 -2.12
N ALA A 112 -2.08 16.14 -3.30
CA ALA A 112 -2.75 14.85 -3.46
C ALA A 112 -1.87 13.66 -3.00
N ARG A 113 -0.55 13.72 -3.25
CA ARG A 113 0.39 12.72 -2.75
C ARG A 113 0.51 12.73 -1.23
N ASP A 114 0.59 13.91 -0.61
CA ASP A 114 0.66 14.04 0.85
C ASP A 114 -0.64 13.56 1.53
N GLU A 115 -1.80 13.92 0.97
CA GLU A 115 -3.11 13.43 1.43
C GLU A 115 -3.21 11.90 1.32
N TRP A 116 -2.72 11.32 0.23
CA TRP A 116 -2.65 9.87 0.07
C TRP A 116 -1.71 9.22 1.10
N HIS A 117 -0.53 9.77 1.35
CA HIS A 117 0.38 9.23 2.35
C HIS A 117 -0.23 9.28 3.75
N LYS A 118 -0.90 10.38 4.11
CA LYS A 118 -1.60 10.53 5.39
C LYS A 118 -2.79 9.58 5.52
N SER A 119 -3.50 9.29 4.43
CA SER A 119 -4.63 8.34 4.47
C SER A 119 -4.17 6.93 4.86
N LEU A 120 -2.95 6.54 4.46
CA LEU A 120 -2.37 5.25 4.81
C LEU A 120 -2.04 5.10 6.29
N ASP A 121 -1.80 6.19 7.01
CA ASP A 121 -1.47 6.14 8.45
C ASP A 121 -2.71 5.97 9.34
N LYS A 122 -3.91 6.15 8.77
CA LYS A 122 -5.17 5.95 9.49
C LYS A 122 -5.45 4.48 9.80
N ASP A 123 -6.37 4.26 10.73
CA ASP A 123 -6.79 2.93 11.17
C ASP A 123 -7.79 2.25 10.22
N ASP A 124 -8.41 3.02 9.33
CA ASP A 124 -9.51 2.62 8.46
C ASP A 124 -9.10 2.43 6.99
N ILE A 125 -7.83 2.09 6.73
CA ILE A 125 -7.40 1.77 5.38
C ILE A 125 -8.23 0.61 4.79
N PRO A 126 -8.61 0.66 3.50
CA PRO A 126 -9.34 -0.44 2.88
C PRO A 126 -8.56 -1.74 3.00
N ALA A 127 -9.23 -2.82 3.41
CA ALA A 127 -8.60 -4.13 3.46
C ALA A 127 -8.11 -4.55 2.07
N ILE A 128 -7.01 -5.30 1.99
CA ILE A 128 -6.55 -5.86 0.71
C ILE A 128 -7.52 -6.97 0.28
N SER A 129 -8.38 -6.62 -0.68
CA SER A 129 -9.27 -7.51 -1.42
C SER A 129 -9.35 -7.04 -2.87
N GLU A 130 -9.78 -7.92 -3.77
CA GLU A 130 -9.94 -7.56 -5.18
C GLU A 130 -10.90 -6.38 -5.36
N ASP A 131 -12.08 -6.42 -4.73
CA ASP A 131 -13.07 -5.34 -4.79
C ASP A 131 -12.54 -4.00 -4.27
N ASN A 132 -11.80 -4.01 -3.16
CA ASN A 132 -11.25 -2.79 -2.58
C ASN A 132 -10.13 -2.22 -3.46
N ILE A 133 -9.29 -3.08 -4.04
CA ILE A 133 -8.25 -2.67 -5.00
C ILE A 133 -8.91 -2.05 -6.23
N LEU A 134 -9.83 -2.77 -6.87
CA LEU A 134 -10.50 -2.30 -8.09
C LEU A 134 -11.29 -1.01 -7.86
N SER A 135 -12.03 -0.91 -6.76
CA SER A 135 -12.78 0.30 -6.42
C SER A 135 -11.87 1.50 -6.15
N THR A 136 -10.78 1.31 -5.39
CA THR A 136 -9.79 2.36 -5.12
C THR A 136 -9.14 2.84 -6.40
N PHE A 137 -8.67 1.93 -7.26
CA PHE A 137 -8.07 2.31 -8.55
C PHE A 137 -9.07 2.95 -9.51
N ARG A 138 -10.34 2.52 -9.51
CA ARG A 138 -11.40 3.18 -10.27
C ARG A 138 -11.62 4.61 -9.81
N GLN A 139 -11.68 4.85 -8.50
CA GLN A 139 -11.83 6.19 -7.94
C GLN A 139 -10.63 7.08 -8.29
N LEU A 140 -9.42 6.57 -8.17
CA LEU A 140 -8.19 7.27 -8.54
C LEU A 140 -8.14 7.59 -10.05
N HIS A 141 -8.63 6.69 -10.90
CA HIS A 141 -8.73 6.94 -12.33
C HIS A 141 -9.86 7.91 -12.70
N GLN A 142 -10.95 7.99 -11.94
CA GLN A 142 -12.01 8.98 -12.17
C GLN A 142 -11.55 10.38 -11.73
N SER A 143 -10.83 10.48 -10.62
CA SER A 143 -10.26 11.75 -10.17
C SER A 143 -9.01 12.17 -10.95
N LYS A 144 -8.46 11.32 -11.82
CA LYS A 144 -7.21 11.59 -12.57
C LYS A 144 -7.28 12.86 -13.41
N GLU A 145 -8.42 13.19 -14.02
CA GLU A 145 -8.56 14.39 -14.85
C GLU A 145 -8.49 15.66 -13.97
N GLU A 146 -9.21 15.68 -12.85
CA GLU A 146 -9.16 16.80 -11.89
C GLU A 146 -7.79 16.94 -11.21
N VAL A 147 -7.11 15.82 -10.92
CA VAL A 147 -5.78 15.82 -10.28
C VAL A 147 -4.69 16.19 -11.28
N PHE A 148 -4.81 15.75 -12.55
CA PHE A 148 -3.90 16.12 -13.63
C PHE A 148 -4.01 17.60 -13.98
N GLU A 149 -5.23 18.12 -14.14
CA GLU A 149 -5.46 19.55 -14.40
C GLU A 149 -4.89 20.43 -13.27
N ARG A 150 -5.13 20.05 -12.01
CA ARG A 150 -4.53 20.76 -10.85
C ARG A 150 -3.01 20.65 -10.81
N GLY A 151 -2.45 19.48 -11.15
CA GLY A 151 -1.00 19.26 -11.21
C GLY A 151 -0.33 20.13 -12.27
N VAL A 152 -0.88 20.16 -13.49
CA VAL A 152 -0.40 21.04 -14.56
C VAL A 152 -0.52 22.50 -14.12
N ILE A 153 -1.68 22.93 -13.61
CA ILE A 153 -1.89 24.29 -13.12
C ILE A 153 -0.88 24.68 -12.04
N ASN A 154 -0.58 23.80 -11.08
CA ASN A 154 0.35 24.09 -9.99
C ASN A 154 1.82 24.12 -10.45
N VAL A 155 2.22 23.23 -11.36
CA VAL A 155 3.56 23.29 -11.98
C VAL A 155 3.73 24.61 -12.74
N PHE A 156 2.71 25.04 -13.50
CA PHE A 156 2.72 26.34 -14.16
C PHE A 156 2.72 27.52 -13.18
N LYS A 157 2.00 27.45 -12.05
CA LYS A 157 2.04 28.49 -11.01
C LYS A 157 3.42 28.64 -10.37
N ILE A 158 4.08 27.53 -10.06
CA ILE A 158 5.44 27.52 -9.48
C ILE A 158 6.46 28.05 -10.49
N SER A 159 6.32 27.69 -11.77
CA SER A 159 7.27 28.09 -12.81
C SER A 159 7.13 29.55 -13.26
N VAL A 160 5.95 30.18 -13.10
CA VAL A 160 5.70 31.52 -13.66
C VAL A 160 5.54 32.59 -12.57
N GLY A 161 5.47 32.24 -11.29
CA GLY A 161 5.37 33.23 -10.20
C GLY A 161 4.12 34.14 -10.30
N ILE A 162 3.05 33.67 -10.93
CA ILE A 162 1.82 34.45 -11.13
C ILE A 162 0.76 34.02 -10.12
N THR A 163 0.43 34.93 -9.20
CA THR A 163 -0.67 34.83 -8.22
C THR A 163 -1.98 35.43 -8.74
N LYS A 164 -2.37 35.16 -10.00
CA LYS A 164 -3.70 35.52 -10.53
C LYS A 164 -4.29 34.41 -11.40
N PRO A 165 -5.60 34.12 -11.29
CA PRO A 165 -6.25 33.06 -12.06
C PRO A 165 -6.31 33.46 -13.53
N ILE A 166 -5.69 32.66 -14.40
CA ILE A 166 -5.81 32.80 -15.85
C ILE A 166 -7.11 32.10 -16.25
N THR A 167 -8.07 32.85 -16.82
CA THR A 167 -9.31 32.28 -17.33
C THR A 167 -9.05 31.40 -18.56
N PRO A 168 -9.84 30.34 -18.80
CA PRO A 168 -9.62 29.36 -19.87
C PRO A 168 -9.49 29.96 -21.29
N VAL A 169 -10.07 31.14 -21.50
CA VAL A 169 -10.08 31.87 -22.78
C VAL A 169 -8.67 32.35 -23.20
N ILE A 170 -7.76 32.60 -22.26
CA ILE A 170 -6.41 33.11 -22.56
C ILE A 170 -5.47 31.96 -22.96
N LEU A 171 -5.70 30.73 -22.45
CA LEU A 171 -4.89 29.56 -22.79
C LEU A 171 -5.16 29.08 -24.22
N ALA A 172 -6.42 29.11 -24.66
CA ALA A 172 -6.79 28.73 -26.03
C ALA A 172 -6.16 29.64 -27.11
N ARG A 173 -6.01 30.94 -26.81
CA ARG A 173 -5.45 31.91 -27.78
C ARG A 173 -3.93 31.85 -27.94
N ARG A 174 -3.20 31.16 -27.06
CA ARG A 174 -1.72 31.12 -27.08
C ARG A 174 -1.14 29.78 -27.58
N LEU A 175 -1.96 28.74 -27.70
CA LEU A 175 -1.57 27.43 -28.26
C LEU A 175 -1.96 27.25 -29.74
N SER A 176 -2.54 28.27 -30.39
CA SER A 176 -2.97 28.22 -31.79
C SER A 176 -1.90 28.69 -32.79
N LEU A 177 -0.66 28.90 -32.37
CA LEU A 177 0.45 29.21 -33.26
C LEU A 177 1.55 28.16 -33.06
N THR A 178 1.95 27.56 -34.17
CA THR A 178 2.98 26.51 -34.33
C THR A 178 2.47 25.06 -34.31
N ILE A 179 1.73 24.67 -35.37
CA ILE A 179 2.05 23.47 -36.18
C ILE A 179 1.66 23.77 -37.65
N TRP A 180 2.65 24.11 -38.48
CA TRP A 180 2.93 23.41 -39.74
C TRP A 180 4.38 22.95 -39.64
#